data_AF-A0A7X2N2C8-F1
#
_entry.id   AF-A0A7X2N2C8-F1
#
_cell.length_a   1.000
_cell.length_b   1.000
_cell.length_c   1.000
_cell.angle_alpha   90.00
_cell.angle_beta   90.00
_cell.angle_gamma   90.00
#
_symmetry.space_group_name_H-M   'P 1'
#
loop_
_entity.id
_entity.type
_entity.pdbx_description
1 polymer ?
#
loop_
_entity_poly.entity_id
_entity_poly.type
_entity_poly.pdbx_seq_one_letter_code
_entity_poly.pdbx_strand_id
1 'polypeptide(L)' 'MKRVYAICLAIVCSFSCIQPVFAQENISQIEPRSDVIDWRYKMENGKLYKRLYNFTKEQWIGDWIYVGNVN' A
#
# COMPACT_ATOMS: atom_id res chain seq x y z
N MET A 1 7.80 50.29 44.00
CA MET A 1 8.78 49.41 43.34
C MET A 1 8.28 47.97 43.15
N LYS A 2 7.70 47.30 44.16
CA LYS A 2 7.16 45.92 44.07
C LYS A 2 6.03 45.72 43.03
N ARG A 3 5.14 46.73 42.88
CA ARG A 3 4.03 46.71 41.90
C ARG A 3 4.48 46.83 40.45
N VAL A 4 5.61 47.50 40.19
CA VAL A 4 6.20 47.62 38.84
C VAL A 4 6.82 46.29 38.42
N TYR A 5 7.51 45.61 39.33
CA TYR A 5 8.03 44.25 39.10
C TYR A 5 6.94 43.22 38.79
N ALA A 6 5.79 43.31 39.49
CA ALA A 6 4.64 42.44 39.23
C ALA A 6 4.02 42.66 37.84
N ILE A 7 4.01 43.90 37.36
CA ILE A 7 3.52 44.25 36.01
C ILE A 7 4.51 43.76 34.94
N CYS A 8 5.82 43.90 35.17
CA CYS A 8 6.84 43.40 34.25
C CYS A 8 6.85 41.86 34.12
N LEU A 9 6.54 41.12 35.19
CA LEU A 9 6.50 39.65 35.16
C LEU A 9 5.34 39.11 34.30
N ALA A 10 4.20 39.81 34.29
CA ALA A 10 3.00 39.39 33.56
C ALA A 10 3.14 39.56 32.03
N ILE A 11 3.91 40.55 31.58
CA ILE A 11 4.08 40.87 30.16
C ILE A 11 5.03 39.88 29.45
N VAL A 12 5.94 39.25 30.20
CA VAL A 12 6.89 38.26 29.67
C VAL A 12 6.22 36.91 29.40
N CYS A 13 5.10 36.60 30.07
CA CYS A 13 4.35 35.35 29.87
C CYS A 13 3.52 35.29 28.57
N SER A 14 3.25 36.41 27.90
CA SER A 14 2.47 36.43 26.65
C SER A 14 3.32 36.28 25.38
N PHE A 15 4.65 36.31 25.49
CA PHE A 15 5.60 36.15 24.37
C PHE A 15 6.01 34.68 24.17
N SER A 16 5.13 33.73 24.46
CA SER A 16 5.33 32.33 24.09
C SER A 16 5.21 32.19 22.57
N CYS A 17 6.35 32.41 21.92
CA CYS A 17 6.78 32.00 20.59
C CYS A 17 5.69 31.39 19.69
N ILE A 18 5.26 32.17 18.69
CA ILE A 18 4.56 31.67 17.50
C ILE A 18 5.45 30.57 16.90
N GLN A 19 5.01 29.32 16.98
CA GLN A 19 5.77 28.21 16.40
C GLN A 19 5.53 28.15 14.89
N PRO A 20 6.56 27.90 14.06
CA PRO A 20 6.38 27.66 12.64
C PRO A 20 5.60 26.35 12.44
N VAL A 21 4.52 26.40 11.66
CA VAL A 21 3.79 25.20 11.24
C VAL A 21 4.47 24.63 9.99
N PHE A 22 4.93 23.39 10.07
CA PHE A 22 5.44 22.66 8.91
C PHE A 22 4.30 21.86 8.27
N ALA A 23 4.31 21.76 6.94
CA ALA A 23 3.39 20.87 6.24
C ALA A 23 3.74 19.42 6.59
N GLN A 24 2.80 18.70 7.20
CA GLN A 24 2.97 17.28 7.48
C GLN A 24 2.64 16.49 6.22
N GLU A 25 3.67 15.94 5.56
CA GLU A 25 3.48 14.98 4.49
C GLU A 25 2.83 13.72 5.05
N ASN A 26 1.63 13.39 4.56
CA ASN A 26 1.00 12.12 4.86
C ASN A 26 1.61 11.08 3.91
N ILE A 27 2.75 10.51 4.30
CA ILE A 27 3.43 9.48 3.52
C ILE A 27 2.58 8.20 3.66
N SER A 28 1.60 8.02 2.79
CA SER A 28 0.92 6.73 2.68
C SER A 28 1.97 5.69 2.28
N GLN A 29 2.12 4.63 3.08
CA GLN A 29 3.00 3.52 2.71
C GLN A 29 2.46 2.88 1.43
N ILE A 30 3.19 3.07 0.33
CA ILE A 30 2.89 2.43 -0.95
C ILE A 30 3.53 1.06 -0.92
N GLU A 31 2.69 0.02 -0.88
CA GLU A 31 3.12 -1.37 -0.96
C GLU A 31 2.83 -1.94 -2.34
N PRO A 32 3.75 -2.74 -2.92
CA PRO A 32 3.48 -3.44 -4.17
C PRO A 32 2.34 -4.44 -3.97
N ARG A 33 1.37 -4.44 -4.88
CA ARG A 33 0.31 -5.46 -4.90
C ARG A 33 0.88 -6.77 -5.43
N SER A 34 0.45 -7.89 -4.84
CA SER A 34 0.76 -9.22 -5.36
C SER A 34 0.08 -9.44 -6.72
N ASP A 35 0.74 -10.18 -7.60
CA ASP A 35 0.14 -10.63 -8.86
C ASP A 35 -1.06 -11.55 -8.58
N VAL A 36 -2.11 -11.43 -9.40
CA VAL A 36 -3.25 -12.35 -9.40
C VAL A 36 -2.93 -13.50 -10.35
N ILE A 37 -2.74 -14.70 -9.78
CA ILE A 37 -2.36 -15.90 -10.53
C ILE A 37 -3.36 -17.01 -10.21
N ASP A 38 -3.94 -17.63 -11.26
CA ASP A 38 -4.86 -18.75 -11.11
C ASP A 38 -4.70 -19.78 -12.24
N TRP A 39 -5.27 -20.97 -12.05
CA TRP A 39 -5.30 -22.04 -13.03
C TRP A 39 -6.33 -21.76 -14.12
N ARG A 40 -5.91 -21.90 -15.38
CA ARG A 40 -6.82 -22.00 -16.52
C ARG A 40 -6.81 -23.43 -17.04
N TYR A 41 -7.97 -23.88 -17.49
CA TYR A 41 -8.17 -25.22 -18.00
C TYR A 41 -8.44 -25.18 -19.49
N LYS A 42 -7.96 -26.20 -20.21
CA LYS A 42 -8.31 -26.43 -21.61
C LYS A 42 -8.56 -27.91 -21.85
N MET A 43 -9.44 -28.21 -22.80
CA MET A 43 -9.73 -29.57 -23.25
C MET A 43 -9.27 -29.72 -24.69
N GLU A 44 -8.45 -30.73 -24.95
CA GLU A 44 -7.94 -31.05 -26.29
C GLU A 44 -7.94 -32.58 -26.45
N ASN A 45 -8.58 -33.10 -27.51
CA ASN A 45 -8.64 -34.53 -27.83
C ASN A 45 -9.09 -35.44 -26.65
N GLY A 46 -10.12 -35.01 -25.91
CA GLY A 46 -10.62 -35.75 -24.74
C GLY A 46 -9.69 -35.70 -23.52
N LYS A 47 -8.63 -34.89 -23.54
CA LYS A 47 -7.69 -34.70 -22.43
C LYS A 47 -7.87 -33.31 -21.83
N LEU A 48 -7.91 -33.24 -20.51
CA LEU A 48 -7.94 -32.01 -19.72
C LEU A 48 -6.52 -31.61 -19.34
N TYR A 49 -6.20 -30.34 -19.55
CA TYR A 49 -4.94 -29.74 -19.16
C TYR A 49 -5.20 -28.50 -18.31
N LYS A 50 -4.25 -28.15 -17.45
CA LYS A 50 -4.23 -26.90 -16.69
C LYS A 50 -2.90 -26.17 -16.82
N ARG A 51 -2.90 -24.84 -16.79
CA ARG A 51 -1.71 -23.99 -16.80
C ARG A 51 -1.97 -22.75 -15.95
N LEU A 52 -0.95 -22.26 -15.26
CA LEU A 52 -1.06 -21.03 -14.49
C LEU A 52 -1.12 -19.83 -15.45
N TYR A 53 -2.01 -18.90 -15.15
CA TYR A 53 -2.12 -17.63 -15.86
C TYR A 53 -2.02 -16.48 -14.87
N ASN A 54 -1.14 -15.53 -15.18
CA ASN A 54 -0.99 -14.30 -14.43
C ASN A 54 -1.89 -13.23 -15.05
N PHE A 55 -2.96 -12.87 -14.34
CA PHE A 55 -3.93 -11.88 -14.80
C PHE A 55 -3.40 -10.45 -14.68
N THR A 56 -2.48 -10.20 -13.74
CA THR A 56 -1.86 -8.88 -13.59
C THR A 56 -0.95 -8.55 -14.77
N LYS A 57 -0.26 -9.55 -15.32
CA LYS A 57 0.71 -9.41 -16.42
C LYS A 57 0.22 -9.99 -17.75
N GLU A 58 -1.02 -10.47 -17.78
CA GLU A 58 -1.68 -11.09 -18.93
C GLU A 58 -0.86 -12.21 -19.64
N GLN A 59 -0.10 -12.99 -18.86
CA GLN A 59 0.84 -13.97 -19.39
C GLN A 59 0.66 -15.36 -18.82
N TRP A 60 0.98 -16.36 -19.64
CA TRP A 60 1.03 -17.75 -19.22
C TRP A 60 2.32 -18.06 -18.45
N ILE A 61 2.22 -18.81 -17.35
CA ILE A 61 3.35 -19.23 -16.54
C ILE A 61 3.56 -20.74 -16.71
N GLY A 62 4.81 -21.13 -17.02
CA GLY A 62 5.21 -22.54 -17.17
C GLY A 62 4.55 -23.22 -18.37
N ASP A 63 4.47 -24.55 -18.38
CA ASP A 63 3.85 -25.34 -19.44
C ASP A 63 2.45 -25.86 -19.06
N TRP A 64 1.71 -26.38 -20.05
CA TRP A 64 0.45 -27.07 -19.80
C TRP A 64 0.69 -28.40 -19.10
N ILE A 65 -0.01 -28.61 -17.99
CA ILE A 65 0.05 -29.83 -17.16
C ILE A 65 -1.16 -30.68 -17.47
N TYR A 66 -0.94 -31.94 -17.83
CA TYR A 66 -2.01 -32.91 -18.02
C TYR A 66 -2.69 -33.24 -16.69
N VAL A 67 -4.03 -33.21 -16.68
CA VAL A 67 -4.85 -33.49 -15.50
C VAL A 67 -5.50 -34.87 -15.59
N GLY A 68 -6.07 -35.21 -16.73
CA GLY A 68 -6.81 -36.46 -16.91
C GLY A 68 -7.58 -36.52 -18.22
N ASN A 69 -8.22 -37.65 -18.49
CA ASN A 69 -9.18 -37.77 -19.59
C ASN A 69 -10.54 -37.25 -19.14
N VAL A 70 -11.25 -36.62 -20.07
CA VAL A 70 -12.65 -36.23 -19.91
C VAL A 70 -13.48 -37.35 -20.54
N ASN A 71 -14.03 -38.22 -19.69
CA ASN A 71 -14.88 -39.34 -20.07
C ASN A 71 -16.32 -38.88 -20.29
#